data_AF-A0A5Q4SLK1-F1
#
_entry.id   AF-A0A5Q4SLK1-F1
#
_cell.length_a   1.000
_cell.length_b   1.000
_cell.length_c   1.000
_cell.angle_alpha   90.00
_cell.angle_beta   90.00
_cell.angle_gamma   90.00
#
_symmetry.space_group_name_H-M   'P 1'
#
loop_
_entity.id
_entity.type
_entity.pdbx_description
1 polymer ?
#
loop_
_entity_poly.entity_id
_entity_poly.type
_entity_poly.pdbx_seq_one_letter_code
_entity_poly.pdbx_strand_id
1 'polypeptide(L)'
;MPAGRSVYEADGWKITLDVRPDHNAAFSDVRKANVHVMTHVMEIRRLNGNTFTAAEVSPVLSALHAGLSFALGRWVAPALPVGQNDQEQTMWGEWGPMLCDPARRISSGWWYPEDQESMANLLACLLPVFRDPDKGQALRLQMQYAITAIADRGFVEQRIMSGAAGLEHVMWQELVLSGLLTEDEFNSRSWPAHRKLRTVLTDAGVDPKVRADRLPAITAFAAAQQVSGGRSADGADVVTRVRNRLVHPKEAQEPVYGVKGLVTETWLLTRHYLVLLVLHSIGFRGSYQDLSRTNGWVGETEPVPWD
;
A
#
# COMPACT_ATOMS: atom_id res chain seq x y z
N MET A 1 24.70 -8.52 -17.62
CA MET A 1 23.62 -7.58 -17.23
C MET A 1 24.28 -6.28 -16.81
N PRO A 2 23.90 -5.10 -17.31
CA PRO A 2 24.34 -3.85 -16.72
C PRO A 2 23.89 -3.80 -15.25
N ALA A 3 24.71 -3.24 -14.37
CA ALA A 3 24.30 -3.03 -12.98
C ALA A 3 23.05 -2.14 -12.95
N GLY A 4 21.99 -2.56 -12.24
CA GLY A 4 20.76 -1.77 -12.08
C GLY A 4 19.68 -1.98 -13.15
N ARG A 5 19.72 -3.06 -13.94
CA ARG A 5 18.61 -3.47 -14.81
C ARG A 5 17.67 -4.45 -14.10
N SER A 6 16.37 -4.16 -14.16
CA SER A 6 15.29 -5.07 -13.76
C SER A 6 14.37 -5.36 -14.95
N VAL A 7 13.90 -6.61 -15.08
CA VAL A 7 13.01 -7.03 -16.16
C VAL A 7 11.85 -7.82 -15.55
N TYR A 8 10.63 -7.45 -15.92
CA TYR A 8 9.41 -8.08 -15.47
C TYR A 8 8.55 -8.49 -16.66
N GLU A 9 7.99 -9.69 -16.61
CA GLU A 9 7.10 -10.22 -17.65
C GLU A 9 5.77 -10.60 -17.01
N ALA A 10 4.69 -9.92 -17.42
CA ALA A 10 3.37 -10.10 -16.84
C ALA A 10 2.27 -9.67 -17.83
N ASP A 11 1.17 -10.43 -17.89
CA ASP A 11 -0.02 -10.12 -18.69
C ASP A 11 0.26 -9.75 -20.17
N GLY A 12 1.22 -10.45 -20.79
CA GLY A 12 1.60 -10.21 -22.19
C GLY A 12 2.54 -9.03 -22.40
N TRP A 13 3.01 -8.38 -21.34
CA TRP A 13 3.93 -7.25 -21.37
C TRP A 13 5.31 -7.62 -20.82
N LYS A 14 6.33 -7.02 -21.40
CA LYS A 14 7.70 -6.97 -20.89
C LYS A 14 8.01 -5.55 -20.45
N ILE A 15 8.38 -5.40 -19.19
CA ILE A 15 8.67 -4.11 -18.57
C ILE A 15 10.13 -4.14 -18.11
N THR A 16 10.96 -3.32 -18.75
CA THR A 16 12.38 -3.19 -18.41
C THR A 16 12.59 -1.87 -17.69
N LEU A 17 13.24 -1.87 -16.53
CA LEU A 17 13.69 -0.67 -15.85
C LEU A 17 15.21 -0.67 -15.79
N ASP A 18 15.82 0.43 -16.24
CA ASP A 18 17.25 0.67 -16.17
C ASP A 18 17.52 1.86 -15.26
N VAL A 19 18.35 1.67 -14.23
CA VAL A 19 18.89 2.78 -13.44
C VAL A 19 19.67 3.72 -14.36
N ARG A 20 19.42 5.02 -14.24
CA ARG A 20 20.15 6.01 -15.06
C ARG A 20 21.67 5.96 -14.79
N PRO A 21 22.54 6.17 -15.79
CA PRO A 21 23.99 6.08 -15.60
C PRO A 21 24.56 7.04 -14.54
N ASP A 22 23.98 8.23 -14.42
CA ASP A 22 24.38 9.29 -13.48
C ASP A 22 23.51 9.31 -12.21
N HIS A 23 22.92 8.18 -11.82
CA HIS A 23 21.96 8.07 -10.71
C HIS A 23 22.50 8.68 -9.41
N ASN A 24 23.75 8.39 -9.05
CA ASN A 24 24.36 8.90 -7.82
C ASN A 24 24.49 10.42 -7.81
N ALA A 25 24.82 11.03 -8.95
CA ALA A 25 24.91 12.49 -9.11
C ALA A 25 23.50 13.12 -9.11
N ALA A 26 22.56 12.55 -9.84
CA ALA A 26 21.17 13.01 -9.84
C ALA A 26 20.54 12.96 -8.43
N PHE A 27 20.94 11.99 -7.59
CA PHE A 27 20.48 11.86 -6.21
C PHE A 27 21.30 12.63 -5.16
N SER A 28 22.49 13.16 -5.47
CA SER A 28 23.28 13.91 -4.49
C SER A 28 22.64 15.27 -4.16
N ASP A 29 21.95 15.86 -5.14
CA ASP A 29 21.33 17.18 -5.01
C ASP A 29 19.96 17.15 -4.32
N VAL A 30 19.33 15.98 -4.27
CA VAL A 30 18.03 15.73 -3.62
C VAL A 30 18.07 16.04 -2.12
N ARG A 31 19.23 15.93 -1.46
CA ARG A 31 19.35 16.25 -0.03
C ARG A 31 19.16 17.75 0.26
N LYS A 32 19.38 18.61 -0.73
CA LYS A 32 19.40 20.07 -0.56
C LYS A 32 18.10 20.74 -0.99
N ALA A 33 17.29 20.07 -1.81
CA ALA A 33 16.07 20.63 -2.36
C ALA A 33 15.00 19.54 -2.44
N ASN A 34 13.76 19.88 -2.06
CA ASN A 34 12.58 19.00 -2.13
C ASN A 34 12.14 18.82 -3.61
N VAL A 35 13.02 18.22 -4.42
CA VAL A 35 12.94 18.15 -5.88
C VAL A 35 12.49 16.78 -6.39
N HIS A 36 11.94 16.76 -7.59
CA HIS A 36 11.61 15.56 -8.35
C HIS A 36 12.78 15.15 -9.24
N VAL A 37 13.06 13.86 -9.32
CA VAL A 37 14.19 13.32 -10.09
C VAL A 37 13.73 12.08 -10.85
N MET A 38 14.04 12.04 -12.15
CA MET A 38 13.96 10.80 -12.94
C MET A 38 15.12 9.90 -12.54
N THR A 39 14.81 8.70 -12.06
CA THR A 39 15.78 7.77 -11.46
C THR A 39 16.06 6.57 -12.35
N HIS A 40 15.07 6.18 -13.16
CA HIS A 40 15.13 5.06 -14.07
C HIS A 40 14.57 5.48 -15.43
N VAL A 41 15.01 4.76 -16.46
CA VAL A 41 14.35 4.72 -17.76
C VAL A 41 13.56 3.42 -17.83
N MET A 42 12.32 3.48 -18.32
CA MET A 42 11.44 2.32 -18.43
C MET A 42 11.11 2.07 -19.89
N GLU A 43 11.20 0.81 -20.32
CA GLU A 43 10.73 0.33 -21.62
C GLU A 43 9.59 -0.67 -21.42
N ILE A 44 8.50 -0.50 -22.17
CA ILE A 44 7.35 -1.41 -22.18
C ILE A 44 7.20 -1.96 -23.60
N ARG A 45 7.21 -3.30 -23.75
CA ARG A 45 7.00 -4.00 -25.02
C ARG A 45 5.94 -5.08 -24.84
N ARG A 46 5.26 -5.47 -25.93
CA ARG A 46 4.51 -6.73 -25.96
C ARG A 46 5.49 -7.91 -26.00
N LEU A 47 5.21 -8.97 -25.24
CA LEU A 47 6.04 -10.19 -25.22
C LEU A 47 6.10 -10.89 -26.59
N ASN A 48 5.03 -10.80 -27.37
CA ASN A 48 4.95 -11.37 -28.71
C ASN A 48 5.57 -10.47 -29.80
N GLY A 49 6.08 -9.29 -29.45
CA GLY A 49 6.66 -8.34 -30.40
C GLY A 49 5.65 -7.56 -31.23
N ASN A 50 4.33 -7.72 -31.00
CA ASN A 50 3.32 -6.98 -31.75
C ASN A 50 3.29 -5.50 -31.37
N THR A 51 2.85 -4.67 -32.32
CA THR A 51 2.51 -3.28 -32.05
C THR A 51 1.29 -3.18 -31.13
N PHE A 52 1.16 -2.05 -30.43
CA PHE A 52 0.05 -1.76 -29.55
C PHE A 52 -0.27 -0.26 -29.59
N THR A 53 -1.48 0.08 -29.19
CA THR A 53 -2.00 1.45 -29.16
C THR A 53 -1.79 2.11 -27.79
N ALA A 54 -1.88 3.44 -27.74
CA ALA A 54 -1.88 4.19 -26.48
C ALA A 54 -3.00 3.73 -25.52
N ALA A 55 -4.16 3.36 -26.06
CA ALA A 55 -5.28 2.85 -25.26
C ALA A 55 -4.96 1.51 -24.58
N GLU A 56 -4.19 0.64 -25.23
CA GLU A 56 -3.79 -0.66 -24.66
C GLU A 56 -2.73 -0.53 -23.55
N VAL A 57 -1.82 0.44 -23.65
CA VAL A 57 -0.76 0.64 -22.64
C VAL A 57 -1.21 1.52 -21.48
N SER A 58 -2.26 2.32 -21.64
CA SER A 58 -2.77 3.23 -20.60
C SER A 58 -3.11 2.49 -19.27
N PRO A 59 -3.80 1.32 -19.28
CA PRO A 59 -3.98 0.51 -18.08
C PRO A 59 -2.67 0.04 -17.44
N VAL A 60 -1.64 -0.26 -18.23
CA VAL A 60 -0.32 -0.69 -17.75
C VAL A 60 0.40 0.46 -17.05
N LEU A 61 0.41 1.66 -17.65
CA LEU A 61 0.96 2.87 -17.03
C LEU A 61 0.22 3.23 -15.74
N SER A 62 -1.11 3.07 -15.75
CA SER A 62 -1.98 3.25 -14.59
C SER A 62 -1.62 2.29 -13.45
N ALA A 63 -1.44 1.01 -13.75
CA ALA A 63 -1.04 -0.01 -12.79
C ALA A 63 0.37 0.24 -12.24
N LEU A 64 1.32 0.62 -13.11
CA LEU A 64 2.70 0.95 -12.70
C LEU A 64 2.73 2.18 -11.79
N HIS A 65 1.93 3.21 -12.11
CA HIS A 65 1.82 4.41 -11.28
C HIS A 65 1.33 4.07 -9.86
N ALA A 66 0.21 3.36 -9.75
CA ALA A 66 -0.37 3.00 -8.47
C ALA A 66 0.46 1.94 -7.72
N GLY A 67 0.88 0.88 -8.40
CA GLY A 67 1.58 -0.28 -7.85
C GLY A 67 2.97 0.05 -7.34
N LEU A 68 3.79 0.77 -8.13
CA LEU A 68 5.12 1.19 -7.68
C LEU A 68 5.01 2.19 -6.53
N SER A 69 3.99 3.07 -6.55
CA SER A 69 3.76 4.01 -5.45
C SER A 69 3.35 3.30 -4.17
N PHE A 70 2.48 2.30 -4.28
CA PHE A 70 2.04 1.46 -3.17
C PHE A 70 3.20 0.66 -2.58
N ALA A 71 3.98 -0.01 -3.41
CA ALA A 71 5.18 -0.75 -3.02
C ALA A 71 6.18 0.13 -2.26
N LEU A 72 6.41 1.35 -2.77
CA LEU A 72 7.37 2.30 -2.20
C LEU A 72 6.80 3.15 -1.05
N GLY A 73 5.51 3.07 -0.76
CA GLY A 73 4.84 3.85 0.28
C GLY A 73 4.82 5.36 0.04
N ARG A 74 4.96 5.78 -1.22
CA ARG A 74 5.00 7.19 -1.64
C ARG A 74 4.66 7.31 -3.11
N TRP A 75 4.24 8.48 -3.57
CA TRP A 75 3.95 8.68 -4.99
C TRP A 75 5.24 8.67 -5.83
N VAL A 76 5.30 7.80 -6.82
CA VAL A 76 6.28 7.79 -7.92
C VAL A 76 5.53 7.68 -9.23
N ALA A 77 6.10 8.06 -10.36
CA ALA A 77 5.38 8.04 -11.63
C ALA A 77 6.25 7.60 -12.82
N PRO A 78 5.70 6.79 -13.75
CA PRO A 78 6.28 6.58 -15.08
C PRO A 78 6.01 7.84 -15.93
N ALA A 79 6.77 8.90 -15.66
CA ALA A 79 6.55 10.22 -16.24
C ALA A 79 7.07 10.32 -17.69
N LEU A 80 6.39 11.15 -18.49
CA LEU A 80 6.74 11.47 -19.88
C LEU A 80 6.88 10.24 -20.80
N PRO A 81 5.89 9.31 -20.82
CA PRO A 81 5.98 8.16 -21.71
C PRO A 81 5.91 8.61 -23.17
N VAL A 82 6.69 7.95 -24.01
CA VAL A 82 6.69 8.13 -25.47
C VAL A 82 6.53 6.76 -26.14
N GLY A 83 5.75 6.71 -27.22
CA GLY A 83 5.57 5.52 -28.04
C GLY A 83 6.37 5.65 -29.32
N GLN A 84 7.21 4.66 -29.62
CA GLN A 84 8.05 4.62 -30.82
C GLN A 84 7.62 3.48 -31.74
N ASN A 85 7.78 3.65 -33.05
CA ASN A 85 7.67 2.55 -34.01
C ASN A 85 8.99 1.77 -34.12
N ASP A 86 9.03 0.75 -34.98
CA ASP A 86 10.22 -0.09 -35.20
C ASP A 86 11.43 0.67 -35.79
N GLN A 87 11.22 1.90 -36.27
CA GLN A 87 12.26 2.80 -36.76
C GLN A 87 12.68 3.84 -35.70
N GLU A 88 12.30 3.63 -34.44
CA GLU A 88 12.54 4.52 -33.29
C GLU A 88 11.90 5.92 -33.44
N GLN A 89 10.98 6.09 -34.39
CA GLN A 89 10.27 7.36 -34.58
C GLN A 89 9.15 7.49 -33.56
N THR A 90 9.09 8.62 -32.86
CA THR A 90 8.03 8.92 -31.89
C THR A 90 6.68 9.09 -32.60
N MET A 91 5.74 8.21 -32.28
CA MET A 91 4.37 8.20 -32.80
C MET A 91 3.35 8.73 -31.79
N TRP A 92 3.70 8.71 -30.51
CA TRP A 92 2.83 9.08 -29.40
C TRP A 92 3.64 9.56 -28.19
N GLY A 93 3.00 10.29 -27.29
CA GLY A 93 3.41 10.32 -25.89
C GLY A 93 2.34 10.96 -25.01
N GLU A 94 2.67 11.13 -23.74
CA GLU A 94 1.80 11.77 -22.76
C GLU A 94 2.55 12.81 -21.93
N TRP A 95 2.00 14.02 -21.89
CA TRP A 95 2.54 15.16 -21.14
C TRP A 95 1.45 15.61 -20.17
N GLY A 96 1.70 15.43 -18.89
CA GLY A 96 0.72 15.81 -17.88
C GLY A 96 1.31 15.78 -16.48
N PRO A 97 0.72 16.55 -15.55
CA PRO A 97 1.08 16.43 -14.15
C PRO A 97 0.68 15.05 -13.64
N MET A 98 1.65 14.29 -13.16
CA MET A 98 1.40 13.05 -12.42
C MET A 98 1.64 13.29 -10.93
N LEU A 99 0.80 12.70 -10.10
CA LEU A 99 1.04 12.71 -8.67
C LEU A 99 2.35 11.96 -8.39
N CYS A 100 3.33 12.70 -7.88
CA CYS A 100 4.69 12.22 -7.65
C CYS A 100 5.30 13.00 -6.47
N ASP A 101 5.82 12.26 -5.50
CA ASP A 101 6.49 12.85 -4.36
C ASP A 101 7.95 13.19 -4.71
N PRO A 102 8.51 14.23 -4.06
CA PRO A 102 9.93 14.54 -4.13
C PRO A 102 10.80 13.31 -3.86
N ALA A 103 11.97 13.25 -4.49
CA ALA A 103 12.85 12.10 -4.45
C ALA A 103 13.33 11.81 -3.02
N ARG A 104 13.43 10.52 -2.69
CA ARG A 104 13.87 10.02 -1.39
C ARG A 104 14.69 8.74 -1.57
N ARG A 105 15.71 8.58 -0.72
CA ARG A 105 16.58 7.39 -0.74
C ARG A 105 15.98 6.18 -0.03
N ILE A 106 15.25 6.43 1.05
CA ILE A 106 14.66 5.37 1.87
C ILE A 106 13.17 5.32 1.53
N SER A 107 12.69 4.13 1.17
CA SER A 107 11.27 3.86 1.04
C SER A 107 10.67 3.61 2.42
N SER A 108 9.47 4.14 2.65
CA SER A 108 8.66 3.82 3.83
C SER A 108 7.64 2.71 3.55
N GLY A 109 7.66 2.17 2.32
CA GLY A 109 6.74 1.16 1.83
C GLY A 109 7.06 -0.23 2.34
N TRP A 110 6.29 -1.20 1.85
CA TRP A 110 6.40 -2.59 2.26
C TRP A 110 7.37 -3.39 1.38
N TRP A 111 7.72 -2.89 0.20
CA TRP A 111 8.59 -3.62 -0.73
C TRP A 111 10.06 -3.31 -0.46
N TYR A 112 10.88 -4.37 -0.32
CA TYR A 112 12.32 -4.25 -0.28
C TYR A 112 12.90 -4.20 -1.70
N PRO A 113 13.59 -3.13 -2.13
CA PRO A 113 13.99 -2.96 -3.52
C PRO A 113 14.91 -4.03 -4.11
N GLU A 114 15.62 -4.82 -3.30
CA GLU A 114 16.44 -5.94 -3.82
C GLU A 114 15.60 -7.21 -4.07
N ASP A 115 14.38 -7.28 -3.53
CA ASP A 115 13.45 -8.39 -3.75
C ASP A 115 12.68 -8.20 -5.06
N GLN A 116 13.34 -8.55 -6.15
CA GLN A 116 12.80 -8.46 -7.50
C GLN A 116 11.69 -9.49 -7.76
N GLU A 117 11.69 -10.61 -7.02
CA GLU A 117 10.68 -11.66 -7.15
C GLU A 117 9.32 -11.17 -6.64
N SER A 118 9.30 -10.52 -5.47
CA SER A 118 8.09 -9.87 -4.95
C SER A 118 7.61 -8.75 -5.88
N MET A 119 8.50 -7.96 -6.49
CA MET A 119 8.06 -6.98 -7.48
C MET A 119 7.45 -7.64 -8.73
N ALA A 120 8.05 -8.74 -9.22
CA ALA A 120 7.50 -9.49 -10.35
C ALA A 120 6.11 -10.06 -10.02
N ASN A 121 5.93 -10.63 -8.83
CA ASN A 121 4.65 -11.17 -8.38
C ASN A 121 3.60 -10.05 -8.26
N LEU A 122 3.97 -8.91 -7.65
CA LEU A 122 3.09 -7.74 -7.57
C LEU A 122 2.59 -7.34 -8.97
N LEU A 123 3.47 -7.18 -9.95
CA LEU A 123 3.07 -6.80 -11.31
C LEU A 123 2.20 -7.88 -11.98
N ALA A 124 2.50 -9.16 -11.77
CA ALA A 124 1.68 -10.26 -12.28
C ALA A 124 0.25 -10.24 -11.74
N CYS A 125 0.07 -9.87 -10.47
CA CYS A 125 -1.25 -9.70 -9.85
C CYS A 125 -1.95 -8.40 -10.30
N LEU A 126 -1.21 -7.30 -10.43
CA LEU A 126 -1.79 -5.98 -10.70
C LEU A 126 -2.28 -5.78 -12.13
N LEU A 127 -1.46 -6.17 -13.13
CA LEU A 127 -1.76 -5.85 -14.53
C LEU A 127 -3.12 -6.40 -14.99
N PRO A 128 -3.50 -7.66 -14.67
CA PRO A 128 -4.82 -8.17 -15.02
C PRO A 128 -5.98 -7.38 -14.38
N VAL A 129 -5.82 -6.91 -13.13
CA VAL A 129 -6.88 -6.17 -12.42
C VAL A 129 -7.12 -4.80 -13.06
N PHE A 130 -6.05 -4.11 -13.46
CA PHE A 130 -6.15 -2.77 -14.06
C PHE A 130 -6.73 -2.76 -15.48
N ARG A 131 -6.85 -3.93 -16.13
CA ARG A 131 -7.56 -4.06 -17.43
C ARG A 131 -9.07 -3.96 -17.31
N ASP A 132 -9.61 -4.29 -16.15
CA ASP A 132 -11.02 -4.11 -15.80
C ASP A 132 -11.16 -2.71 -15.18
N PRO A 133 -11.84 -1.75 -15.85
CA PRO A 133 -11.93 -0.38 -15.36
C PRO A 133 -12.54 -0.26 -13.96
N ASP A 134 -13.54 -1.07 -13.64
CA ASP A 134 -14.26 -0.99 -12.37
C ASP A 134 -13.40 -1.55 -11.23
N LYS A 135 -12.79 -2.72 -11.45
CA LYS A 135 -11.88 -3.32 -10.46
C LYS A 135 -10.60 -2.51 -10.30
N GLY A 136 -10.04 -2.02 -11.40
CA GLY A 136 -8.85 -1.18 -11.40
C GLY A 136 -9.07 0.14 -10.65
N GLN A 137 -10.24 0.77 -10.79
CA GLN A 137 -10.56 1.98 -10.04
C GLN A 137 -10.69 1.72 -8.53
N ALA A 138 -11.37 0.66 -8.13
CA ALA A 138 -11.51 0.28 -6.73
C ALA A 138 -10.15 -0.03 -6.09
N LEU A 139 -9.31 -0.82 -6.75
CA LEU A 139 -7.97 -1.16 -6.27
C LEU A 139 -7.05 0.07 -6.18
N ARG A 140 -7.09 0.95 -7.20
CA ARG A 140 -6.34 2.21 -7.19
C ARG A 140 -6.70 3.05 -5.96
N LEU A 141 -7.99 3.13 -5.61
CA LEU A 141 -8.43 3.88 -4.43
C LEU A 141 -7.93 3.25 -3.13
N GLN A 142 -7.96 1.92 -3.01
CA GLN A 142 -7.40 1.22 -1.85
C GLN A 142 -5.89 1.49 -1.70
N MET A 143 -5.14 1.44 -2.80
CA MET A 143 -3.72 1.80 -2.82
C MET A 143 -3.47 3.26 -2.46
N GLN A 144 -4.31 4.18 -2.92
CA GLN A 144 -4.23 5.60 -2.53
C GLN A 144 -4.34 5.76 -1.01
N TYR A 145 -5.34 5.12 -0.39
CA TYR A 145 -5.47 5.14 1.07
C TYR A 145 -4.25 4.54 1.77
N ALA A 146 -3.71 3.43 1.24
CA ALA A 146 -2.52 2.81 1.79
C ALA A 146 -1.28 3.72 1.67
N ILE A 147 -1.03 4.32 0.51
CA ILE A 147 0.07 5.26 0.29
C ILE A 147 -0.02 6.44 1.27
N THR A 148 -1.21 7.03 1.43
CA THR A 148 -1.43 8.12 2.38
C THR A 148 -1.24 7.67 3.83
N ALA A 149 -1.67 6.45 4.18
CA ALA A 149 -1.47 5.89 5.51
C ALA A 149 0.01 5.56 5.77
N ILE A 150 0.79 5.17 4.76
CA ILE A 150 2.21 4.87 4.91
C ILE A 150 3.05 6.15 5.03
N ALA A 151 2.65 7.21 4.32
CA ALA A 151 3.39 8.46 4.24
C ALA A 151 3.88 8.94 5.62
N ASP A 152 5.12 9.44 5.67
CA ASP A 152 5.78 9.88 6.90
C ASP A 152 5.64 11.39 7.17
N ARG A 153 4.86 12.09 6.33
CA ARG A 153 4.54 13.52 6.47
C ARG A 153 3.11 13.70 6.97
N GLY A 154 2.85 14.84 7.60
CA GLY A 154 1.54 15.19 8.13
C GLY A 154 1.27 14.62 9.52
N PHE A 155 0.06 14.87 10.02
CA PHE A 155 -0.35 14.46 11.37
C PHE A 155 -0.65 12.96 11.42
N VAL A 156 -0.32 12.29 12.52
CA VAL A 156 -0.53 10.84 12.69
C VAL A 156 -2.03 10.51 12.62
N GLU A 157 -2.86 11.37 13.21
CA GLU A 157 -4.31 11.25 13.26
C GLU A 157 -4.92 11.22 11.86
N GLN A 158 -4.47 12.11 10.97
CA GLN A 158 -4.92 12.14 9.57
C GLN A 158 -4.57 10.84 8.85
N ARG A 159 -3.38 10.29 9.10
CA ARG A 159 -2.94 9.01 8.52
C ARG A 159 -3.74 7.83 9.05
N ILE A 160 -4.13 7.85 10.33
CA ILE A 160 -5.08 6.87 10.88
C ILE A 160 -6.44 7.00 10.17
N MET A 161 -6.93 8.23 9.94
CA MET A 161 -8.21 8.42 9.25
C MET A 161 -8.18 7.90 7.81
N SER A 162 -7.15 8.22 7.04
CA SER A 162 -6.98 7.70 5.68
C SER A 162 -6.83 6.18 5.66
N GLY A 163 -6.04 5.61 6.58
CA GLY A 163 -5.88 4.16 6.69
C GLY A 163 -7.18 3.47 7.08
N ALA A 164 -7.96 4.03 8.01
CA ALA A 164 -9.25 3.49 8.41
C ALA A 164 -10.29 3.54 7.28
N ALA A 165 -10.32 4.63 6.49
CA ALA A 165 -11.15 4.71 5.31
C ALA A 165 -10.77 3.65 4.27
N GLY A 166 -9.47 3.39 4.08
CA GLY A 166 -8.98 2.30 3.25
C GLY A 166 -9.42 0.92 3.76
N LEU A 167 -9.31 0.67 5.07
CA LEU A 167 -9.78 -0.57 5.68
C LEU A 167 -11.29 -0.75 5.50
N GLU A 168 -12.09 0.30 5.69
CA GLU A 168 -13.53 0.27 5.43
C GLU A 168 -13.86 -0.05 3.98
N HIS A 169 -13.13 0.54 3.05
CA HIS A 169 -13.30 0.28 1.62
C HIS A 169 -12.97 -1.18 1.28
N VAL A 170 -11.88 -1.74 1.80
CA VAL A 170 -11.55 -3.17 1.60
C VAL A 170 -12.61 -4.07 2.24
N MET A 171 -13.00 -3.79 3.49
CA MET A 171 -14.06 -4.57 4.17
C MET A 171 -15.37 -4.56 3.41
N TRP A 172 -15.75 -3.45 2.76
CA TRP A 172 -16.94 -3.39 1.93
C TRP A 172 -16.83 -4.28 0.69
N GLN A 173 -15.69 -4.22 -0.01
CA GLN A 173 -15.43 -5.07 -1.19
C GLN A 173 -15.47 -6.55 -0.81
N GLU A 174 -14.77 -6.93 0.26
CA GLU A 174 -14.62 -8.32 0.69
C GLU A 174 -15.84 -8.91 1.38
N LEU A 175 -16.65 -8.10 2.08
CA LEU A 175 -17.81 -8.61 2.82
C LEU A 175 -19.12 -8.39 2.07
N VAL A 176 -19.30 -7.25 1.40
CA VAL A 176 -20.58 -6.92 0.76
C VAL A 176 -20.57 -7.28 -0.71
N LEU A 177 -19.58 -6.81 -1.47
CA LEU A 177 -19.55 -7.04 -2.92
C LEU A 177 -19.22 -8.50 -3.30
N SER A 178 -18.57 -9.24 -2.40
CA SER A 178 -18.38 -10.69 -2.53
C SER A 178 -19.66 -11.50 -2.22
N GLY A 179 -20.68 -10.88 -1.61
CA GLY A 179 -21.93 -11.50 -1.21
C GLY A 179 -21.93 -12.19 0.16
N LEU A 180 -20.88 -12.03 0.98
CA LEU A 180 -20.84 -12.59 2.34
C LEU A 180 -21.85 -11.93 3.30
N LEU A 181 -22.13 -10.64 3.10
CA LEU A 181 -23.08 -9.83 3.86
C LEU A 181 -23.91 -8.99 2.91
N THR A 182 -25.14 -8.72 3.30
CA THR A 182 -25.94 -7.63 2.73
C THR A 182 -25.49 -6.27 3.26
N GLU A 183 -25.85 -5.19 2.56
CA GLU A 183 -25.61 -3.82 3.03
C GLU A 183 -26.23 -3.56 4.42
N ASP A 184 -27.44 -4.07 4.67
CA ASP A 184 -28.13 -3.94 5.95
C ASP A 184 -27.37 -4.67 7.07
N GLU A 185 -26.89 -5.89 6.81
CA GLU A 185 -26.08 -6.63 7.77
C GLU A 185 -24.77 -5.92 8.06
N PHE A 186 -24.11 -5.40 7.02
CA PHE A 186 -22.90 -4.59 7.17
C PHE A 186 -23.16 -3.39 8.08
N ASN A 187 -24.26 -2.66 7.90
CA ASN A 187 -24.56 -1.47 8.71
C ASN A 187 -25.18 -1.78 10.08
N SER A 188 -25.49 -3.05 10.37
CA SER A 188 -26.13 -3.46 11.61
C SER A 188 -25.22 -3.38 12.84
N ARG A 189 -25.83 -3.26 14.03
CA ARG A 189 -25.13 -3.35 15.33
C ARG A 189 -24.47 -4.71 15.57
N SER A 190 -24.93 -5.75 14.88
CA SER A 190 -24.37 -7.12 14.96
C SER A 190 -22.99 -7.23 14.28
N TRP A 191 -22.69 -6.29 13.37
CA TRP A 191 -21.42 -6.20 12.65
C TRP A 191 -20.68 -4.89 12.97
N PRO A 192 -20.21 -4.68 14.22
CA PRO A 192 -19.40 -3.52 14.52
C PRO A 192 -18.07 -3.56 13.75
N ALA A 193 -17.45 -2.39 13.54
CA ALA A 193 -16.25 -2.24 12.71
C ALA A 193 -15.10 -3.21 13.07
N HIS A 194 -14.83 -3.44 14.37
CA HIS A 194 -13.78 -4.38 14.80
C HIS A 194 -14.08 -5.83 14.41
N ARG A 195 -15.36 -6.23 14.37
CA ARG A 195 -15.77 -7.57 13.93
C ARG A 195 -15.53 -7.73 12.43
N LYS A 196 -15.92 -6.73 11.63
CA LYS A 196 -15.66 -6.73 10.17
C LYS A 196 -14.17 -6.82 9.89
N LEU A 197 -13.37 -5.98 10.55
CA LEU A 197 -11.92 -5.94 10.35
C LEU A 197 -11.26 -7.25 10.75
N ARG A 198 -11.63 -7.80 11.91
CA ARG A 198 -11.15 -9.12 12.34
C ARG A 198 -11.51 -10.22 11.34
N THR A 199 -12.70 -10.17 10.78
CA THR A 199 -13.17 -11.19 9.82
C THR A 199 -12.28 -11.18 8.59
N VAL A 200 -12.07 -10.03 7.95
CA VAL A 200 -11.21 -9.95 6.75
C VAL A 200 -9.73 -10.22 7.06
N LEU A 201 -9.23 -9.85 8.24
CA LEU A 201 -7.86 -10.19 8.65
C LEU A 201 -7.70 -11.71 8.84
N THR A 202 -8.65 -12.35 9.51
CA THR A 202 -8.60 -13.79 9.77
C THR A 202 -8.75 -14.60 8.48
N ASP A 203 -9.61 -14.15 7.57
CA ASP A 203 -9.77 -14.75 6.24
C ASP A 203 -8.47 -14.68 5.43
N ALA A 204 -7.77 -13.54 5.51
CA ALA A 204 -6.43 -13.38 4.95
C ALA A 204 -5.30 -14.06 5.76
N GLY A 205 -5.60 -14.84 6.80
CA GLY A 205 -4.59 -15.48 7.65
C GLY A 205 -3.75 -14.53 8.53
N VAL A 206 -4.10 -13.24 8.60
CA VAL A 206 -3.41 -12.24 9.41
C VAL A 206 -3.84 -12.35 10.88
N ASP A 207 -2.91 -12.64 11.79
CA ASP A 207 -3.22 -12.72 13.23
C ASP A 207 -3.56 -11.33 13.81
N PRO A 208 -4.79 -11.09 14.31
CA PRO A 208 -5.16 -9.81 14.88
C PRO A 208 -4.54 -9.56 16.26
N LYS A 209 -3.87 -10.54 16.88
CA LYS A 209 -3.28 -10.39 18.22
C LYS A 209 -2.16 -9.35 18.23
N VAL A 210 -2.14 -8.57 19.31
CA VAL A 210 -1.11 -7.56 19.54
C VAL A 210 0.05 -8.20 20.27
N ARG A 211 1.27 -7.86 19.84
CA ARG A 211 2.53 -8.33 20.41
C ARG A 211 3.19 -7.26 21.26
N ALA A 212 3.32 -7.51 22.56
CA ALA A 212 3.87 -6.56 23.54
C ALA A 212 5.31 -6.13 23.23
N ASP A 213 6.11 -7.02 22.63
CA ASP A 213 7.50 -6.76 22.22
C ASP A 213 7.60 -5.76 21.06
N ARG A 214 6.50 -5.53 20.33
CA ARG A 214 6.46 -4.65 19.15
C ARG A 214 5.59 -3.42 19.35
N LEU A 215 4.44 -3.59 19.99
CA LEU A 215 3.38 -2.59 20.14
C LEU A 215 2.97 -2.48 21.62
N PRO A 216 3.87 -1.99 22.51
CA PRO A 216 3.62 -1.95 23.95
C PRO A 216 2.48 -1.00 24.35
N ALA A 217 2.30 0.15 23.69
CA ALA A 217 1.23 1.09 24.02
C ALA A 217 -0.17 0.55 23.66
N ILE A 218 -0.31 -0.09 22.49
CA ILE A 218 -1.54 -0.81 22.11
C ILE A 218 -1.79 -1.95 23.09
N THR A 219 -0.76 -2.72 23.45
CA THR A 219 -0.91 -3.85 24.39
C THR A 219 -1.40 -3.37 25.75
N ALA A 220 -0.81 -2.30 26.29
CA ALA A 220 -1.24 -1.69 27.55
C ALA A 220 -2.69 -1.16 27.47
N PHE A 221 -3.04 -0.51 26.36
CA PHE A 221 -4.39 0.00 26.13
C PHE A 221 -5.43 -1.14 25.99
N ALA A 222 -5.08 -2.23 25.31
CA ALA A 222 -5.92 -3.41 25.18
C ALA A 222 -6.14 -4.09 26.54
N ALA A 223 -5.07 -4.26 27.34
CA ALA A 223 -5.14 -4.83 28.69
C ALA A 223 -6.00 -3.98 29.65
N ALA A 224 -5.87 -2.65 29.60
CA ALA A 224 -6.69 -1.75 30.41
C ALA A 224 -8.20 -1.88 30.09
N GLN A 225 -8.56 -2.25 28.86
CA GLN A 225 -9.94 -2.49 28.48
C GLN A 225 -10.48 -3.87 28.88
N GLN A 226 -9.61 -4.88 29.04
CA GLN A 226 -10.02 -6.21 29.51
C GLN A 226 -10.67 -6.18 30.90
N VAL A 227 -10.24 -5.24 31.75
CA VAL A 227 -10.80 -5.02 33.09
C VAL A 227 -12.29 -4.65 33.02
N SER A 228 -12.77 -4.16 31.87
CA SER A 228 -14.15 -3.76 31.61
C SER A 228 -14.79 -4.64 30.53
N GLY A 229 -15.21 -5.87 30.88
CA GLY A 229 -16.11 -6.67 30.02
C GLY A 229 -15.61 -8.03 29.50
N GLY A 230 -14.54 -8.60 30.07
CA GLY A 230 -14.23 -10.03 29.98
C GLY A 230 -13.71 -10.58 28.64
N ARG A 231 -13.77 -9.83 27.53
CA ARG A 231 -13.13 -10.21 26.25
C ARG A 231 -11.78 -9.51 26.09
N SER A 232 -10.75 -10.27 25.69
CA SER A 232 -9.48 -9.68 25.25
C SER A 232 -9.67 -8.80 24.03
N ALA A 233 -9.33 -7.51 24.15
CA ALA A 233 -9.21 -6.63 23.00
C ALA A 233 -7.99 -7.03 22.17
N ASP A 234 -8.15 -7.13 20.86
CA ASP A 234 -7.06 -7.39 19.91
C ASP A 234 -6.77 -6.14 19.05
N GLY A 235 -5.91 -6.27 18.05
CA GLY A 235 -5.51 -5.17 17.19
C GLY A 235 -6.68 -4.56 16.41
N ALA A 236 -7.65 -5.38 15.97
CA ALA A 236 -8.85 -4.89 15.29
C ALA A 236 -9.75 -4.06 16.23
N ASP A 237 -9.85 -4.47 17.50
CA ASP A 237 -10.51 -3.66 18.53
C ASP A 237 -9.79 -2.33 18.74
N VAL A 238 -8.47 -2.33 18.92
CA VAL A 238 -7.73 -1.09 19.22
C VAL A 238 -7.77 -0.11 18.05
N VAL A 239 -7.49 -0.55 16.83
CA VAL A 239 -7.52 0.30 15.62
C VAL A 239 -8.86 1.01 15.48
N THR A 240 -9.96 0.26 15.58
CA THR A 240 -11.30 0.84 15.40
C THR A 240 -11.71 1.74 16.56
N ARG A 241 -11.35 1.39 17.81
CA ARG A 241 -11.68 2.22 18.99
C ARG A 241 -10.90 3.52 19.02
N VAL A 242 -9.59 3.49 18.75
CA VAL A 242 -8.76 4.70 18.70
C VAL A 242 -9.24 5.60 17.57
N ARG A 243 -9.51 5.06 16.37
CA ARG A 243 -10.12 5.85 15.28
C ARG A 243 -11.44 6.49 15.72
N ASN A 244 -12.34 5.72 16.32
CA ASN A 244 -13.64 6.25 16.75
C ASN A 244 -13.51 7.36 17.79
N ARG A 245 -12.55 7.26 18.72
CA ARG A 245 -12.27 8.31 19.71
C ARG A 245 -11.68 9.58 19.08
N LEU A 246 -10.83 9.43 18.05
CA LEU A 246 -10.26 10.56 17.30
C LEU A 246 -11.31 11.33 16.48
N VAL A 247 -12.35 10.66 15.97
CA VAL A 247 -13.41 11.28 15.14
C VAL A 247 -14.62 11.72 15.95
N HIS A 248 -14.99 10.92 16.97
CA HIS A 248 -16.18 11.13 17.78
C HIS A 248 -15.78 11.23 19.24
N PRO A 249 -15.24 12.40 19.66
CA PRO A 249 -14.82 12.58 21.02
C PRO A 249 -16.01 12.44 21.97
N LYS A 250 -15.79 11.75 23.09
CA LYS A 250 -16.79 11.52 24.14
C LYS A 250 -16.55 12.34 25.39
N GLU A 251 -15.34 12.88 25.52
CA GLU A 251 -14.86 13.58 26.70
C GLU A 251 -14.10 14.84 26.26
N ALA A 252 -13.96 15.83 27.16
CA ALA A 252 -13.23 17.06 26.85
C ALA A 252 -11.73 16.84 26.63
N GLN A 253 -11.17 15.79 27.25
CA GLN A 253 -9.83 15.29 26.96
C GLN A 253 -9.94 13.86 26.49
N GLU A 254 -9.43 13.58 25.29
CA GLU A 254 -9.55 12.24 24.73
C GLU A 254 -8.55 11.27 25.37
N PRO A 255 -9.02 10.17 26.01
CA PRO A 255 -8.15 9.24 26.75
C PRO A 255 -7.05 8.61 25.90
N VAL A 256 -7.19 8.59 24.57
CA VAL A 256 -6.18 8.03 23.65
C VAL A 256 -4.85 8.79 23.71
N TYR A 257 -4.85 10.07 24.10
CA TYR A 257 -3.64 10.85 24.31
C TYR A 257 -3.01 10.64 25.69
N GLY A 258 -3.74 10.04 26.63
CA GLY A 258 -3.23 9.68 27.96
C GLY A 258 -2.27 8.49 27.94
N VAL A 259 -2.31 7.66 26.88
CA VAL A 259 -1.40 6.52 26.70
C VAL A 259 -0.29 6.92 25.73
N LYS A 260 0.90 7.19 26.25
CA LYS A 260 2.07 7.59 25.45
C LYS A 260 2.36 6.54 24.36
N GLY A 261 2.42 6.99 23.11
CA GLY A 261 2.73 6.15 21.95
C GLY A 261 1.53 5.44 21.31
N LEU A 262 0.35 5.44 21.95
CA LEU A 262 -0.82 4.71 21.46
C LEU A 262 -1.25 5.14 20.05
N VAL A 263 -1.32 6.46 19.81
CA VAL A 263 -1.73 6.99 18.51
C VAL A 263 -0.72 6.58 17.41
N THR A 264 0.58 6.67 17.70
CA THR A 264 1.64 6.23 16.78
C THR A 264 1.57 4.73 16.49
N GLU A 265 1.44 3.88 17.50
CA GLU A 265 1.34 2.44 17.29
C GLU A 265 0.04 2.06 16.57
N THR A 266 -1.07 2.74 16.85
CA THR A 266 -2.35 2.54 16.13
C THR A 266 -2.17 2.86 14.66
N TRP A 267 -1.46 3.93 14.33
CA TRP A 267 -1.11 4.25 12.94
C TRP A 267 -0.26 3.15 12.28
N LEU A 268 0.81 2.69 12.95
CA LEU A 268 1.67 1.61 12.45
C LEU A 268 0.87 0.33 12.16
N LEU A 269 -0.03 -0.05 13.06
CA LEU A 269 -0.87 -1.23 12.89
C LEU A 269 -1.93 -1.03 11.80
N THR A 270 -2.53 0.16 11.70
CA THR A 270 -3.54 0.49 10.69
C THR A 270 -2.96 0.40 9.27
N ARG A 271 -1.78 1.01 9.04
CA ARG A 271 -1.13 0.95 7.72
C ARG A 271 -0.69 -0.48 7.36
N HIS A 272 -0.25 -1.24 8.35
CA HIS A 272 0.18 -2.63 8.17
C HIS A 272 -1.00 -3.52 7.74
N TYR A 273 -2.12 -3.48 8.48
CA TYR A 273 -3.33 -4.20 8.10
C TYR A 273 -3.85 -3.80 6.72
N LEU A 274 -3.85 -2.50 6.40
CA LEU A 274 -4.33 -2.05 5.10
C LEU A 274 -3.45 -2.59 3.96
N VAL A 275 -2.12 -2.56 4.10
CA VAL A 275 -1.21 -3.12 3.09
C VAL A 275 -1.45 -4.61 2.90
N LEU A 276 -1.51 -5.38 3.99
CA LEU A 276 -1.74 -6.82 3.91
C LEU A 276 -3.06 -7.15 3.24
N LEU A 277 -4.14 -6.46 3.58
CA LEU A 277 -5.44 -6.71 2.96
C LEU A 277 -5.48 -6.32 1.47
N VAL A 278 -4.76 -5.26 1.06
CA VAL A 278 -4.62 -4.90 -0.37
C VAL A 278 -3.78 -5.91 -1.13
N LEU A 279 -2.73 -6.46 -0.52
CA LEU A 279 -1.92 -7.52 -1.12
C LEU A 279 -2.73 -8.83 -1.25
N HIS A 280 -3.49 -9.18 -0.22
CA HIS A 280 -4.37 -10.35 -0.22
C HIS A 280 -5.44 -10.27 -1.31
N SER A 281 -6.10 -9.11 -1.46
CA SER A 281 -7.20 -8.95 -2.42
C SER A 281 -6.80 -9.10 -3.90
N ILE A 282 -5.50 -8.93 -4.21
CA ILE A 282 -4.94 -9.17 -5.54
C ILE A 282 -4.26 -10.54 -5.69
N GLY A 283 -4.28 -11.36 -4.64
CA GLY A 283 -3.65 -12.68 -4.62
C GLY A 283 -2.12 -12.64 -4.64
N PHE A 284 -1.51 -11.56 -4.14
CA PHE A 284 -0.06 -11.41 -4.08
C PHE A 284 0.57 -12.53 -3.23
N ARG A 285 1.68 -13.10 -3.69
CA ARG A 285 2.49 -14.08 -2.97
C ARG A 285 3.95 -13.65 -3.00
N GLY A 286 4.62 -13.69 -1.85
CA GLY A 286 5.96 -13.14 -1.74
C GLY A 286 6.23 -12.53 -0.37
N SER A 287 7.32 -11.76 -0.32
CA SER A 287 7.80 -11.18 0.92
C SER A 287 7.44 -9.71 1.04
N TYR A 288 7.25 -9.25 2.28
CA TYR A 288 6.95 -7.86 2.58
C TYR A 288 7.69 -7.41 3.86
N GLN A 289 7.84 -6.10 4.02
CA GLN A 289 8.35 -5.50 5.24
C GLN A 289 7.19 -5.26 6.22
N ASP A 290 7.33 -5.76 7.45
CA ASP A 290 6.34 -5.57 8.52
C ASP A 290 6.25 -4.09 8.92
N LEU A 291 5.27 -3.39 8.33
CA LEU A 291 5.02 -1.97 8.59
C LEU A 291 4.55 -1.64 10.01
N SER A 292 4.28 -2.63 10.86
CA SER A 292 4.01 -2.40 12.28
C SER A 292 5.31 -2.19 13.08
N ARG A 293 6.46 -2.61 12.55
CA ARG A 293 7.78 -2.49 13.19
C ARG A 293 8.48 -1.18 12.85
N THR A 294 9.23 -0.65 13.81
CA THR A 294 10.09 0.53 13.64
C THR A 294 11.58 0.25 13.87
N ASN A 295 11.94 -0.90 14.45
CA ASN A 295 13.31 -1.25 14.84
C ASN A 295 13.88 -2.44 14.03
N GLY A 296 13.42 -2.65 12.80
CA GLY A 296 13.91 -3.72 11.93
C GLY A 296 15.22 -3.38 11.23
N TRP A 297 15.88 -4.41 10.68
CA TRP A 297 17.07 -4.22 9.84
C TRP A 297 16.67 -3.88 8.39
N VAL A 298 17.56 -3.20 7.67
CA VAL A 298 17.37 -2.98 6.23
C VAL A 298 17.33 -4.34 5.53
N GLY A 299 16.30 -4.59 4.73
CA GLY A 299 16.09 -5.88 4.06
C GLY A 299 15.42 -6.95 4.92
N GLU A 300 15.02 -6.64 6.16
CA GLU A 300 14.19 -7.55 6.95
C GLU A 300 12.78 -7.66 6.34
N THR A 301 12.53 -8.77 5.65
CA THR A 301 11.25 -9.13 5.08
C THR A 301 10.77 -10.46 5.64
N GLU A 302 9.47 -10.69 5.58
CA GLU A 302 8.83 -11.96 5.92
C GLU A 302 7.81 -12.32 4.83
N PRO A 303 7.51 -13.61 4.59
CA PRO A 303 6.46 -14.00 3.67
C PRO A 303 5.11 -13.49 4.14
N VAL A 304 4.19 -13.26 3.20
CA VAL A 304 2.81 -12.93 3.54
C VAL A 304 2.13 -14.05 4.35
N PRO A 305 1.14 -13.74 5.22
CA PRO A 305 0.55 -14.75 6.11
C PRO A 305 -0.24 -15.89 5.44
N TRP A 306 -0.59 -15.75 4.15
CA TRP A 306 -1.39 -16.72 3.39
C TRP A 306 -0.58 -17.55 2.38
N ASP A 307 0.76 -17.48 2.45
CA ASP A 307 1.65 -18.33 1.66
C ASP A 307 1.82 -19.74 2.24
#